data_AF-A0A3L7YYZ9-F1
#
_entry.id   AF-A0A3L7YYZ9-F1
#
_cell.length_a   1.000
_cell.length_b   1.000
_cell.length_c   1.000
_cell.angle_alpha   90.00
_cell.angle_beta   90.00
_cell.angle_gamma   90.00
#
_symmetry.space_group_name_H-M   'P 1'
#
loop_
_entity.id
_entity.type
_entity.pdbx_description
1 polymer ?
#
loop_
_entity_poly.entity_id
_entity_poly.type
_entity_poly.pdbx_seq_one_letter_code
_entity_poly.pdbx_strand_id
1 'polypeptide(L)'
;MEQLELVKKTLLKEFACCSDELFTLGIMRTDSFTGEIGEFIASRYFNLNLANRSTKGYDAECSQGYKYQIKSKVISNNDFHYHISGLKCQDFDYLIVVYFDKYYTPLAILKIPSCQINAEKYRINASVVFNFSQDLTQLKLSKKEQLSIKKFALSYLKLQETGIVRSRRVVGDIGEYYACKRLNLKLCNNRNEKGLDAISQKDGLTFEIKTRRVYDSGRRISETRRINNLIGKSADYLIVVTLDHAFECSGMWIMPMKNIINLKSANLKIINTTVGIRNLVPSQVSWLATGEKFISFNNMN
;
A
#
# COMPACT_ATOMS: atom_id res chain seq x y z
N MET A 1 -3.62 -28.52 -8.79
CA MET A 1 -3.05 -27.18 -9.04
C MET A 1 -4.11 -26.18 -9.51
N GLU A 2 -5.01 -26.57 -10.41
CA GLU A 2 -6.04 -25.70 -11.00
C GLU A 2 -7.08 -25.20 -9.97
N GLN A 3 -7.55 -26.08 -9.08
CA GLN A 3 -8.48 -25.71 -8.01
C GLN A 3 -7.90 -24.68 -7.02
N LEU A 4 -6.62 -24.80 -6.69
CA LEU A 4 -5.94 -23.84 -5.80
C LEU A 4 -5.81 -22.47 -6.47
N GLU A 5 -5.55 -22.42 -7.77
CA GLU A 5 -5.47 -21.16 -8.50
C GLU A 5 -6.84 -20.48 -8.64
N LEU A 6 -7.89 -21.27 -8.85
CA LEU A 6 -9.27 -20.78 -8.85
C LEU A 6 -9.65 -20.15 -7.51
N VAL A 7 -9.34 -20.83 -6.39
CA VAL A 7 -9.58 -20.29 -5.05
C VAL A 7 -8.88 -18.94 -4.85
N LYS A 8 -7.62 -18.81 -5.28
CA LYS A 8 -6.87 -17.56 -5.15
C LYS A 8 -7.46 -16.42 -5.97
N LYS A 9 -7.85 -16.69 -7.23
CA LYS A 9 -8.56 -15.70 -8.05
C LYS A 9 -9.85 -15.23 -7.39
N THR A 10 -10.61 -16.15 -6.80
CA THR A 10 -11.84 -15.81 -6.06
C THR A 10 -11.53 -14.90 -4.86
N LEU A 11 -10.50 -15.20 -4.07
CA LEU A 11 -10.13 -14.36 -2.93
C LEU A 11 -9.69 -12.95 -3.33
N LEU A 12 -8.93 -12.80 -4.42
CA LEU A 12 -8.53 -11.51 -4.94
C LEU A 12 -9.74 -10.69 -5.43
N LYS A 13 -10.70 -11.33 -6.10
CA LYS A 13 -11.97 -10.72 -6.51
C LYS A 13 -12.81 -10.29 -5.31
N GLU A 14 -12.96 -11.15 -4.30
CA GLU A 14 -13.66 -10.82 -3.05
C GLU A 14 -13.04 -9.58 -2.39
N PHE A 15 -11.71 -9.52 -2.32
CA PHE A 15 -11.00 -8.37 -1.77
C PHE A 15 -11.20 -7.10 -2.60
N ALA A 16 -11.15 -7.19 -3.94
CA ALA A 16 -11.43 -6.08 -4.83
C ALA A 16 -12.85 -5.52 -4.60
N CYS A 17 -13.86 -6.38 -4.55
CA CYS A 17 -15.24 -6.00 -4.29
C CYS A 17 -15.40 -5.32 -2.91
N CYS A 18 -14.77 -5.85 -1.87
CA CYS A 18 -14.80 -5.22 -0.55
C CYS A 18 -14.14 -3.84 -0.56
N SER A 19 -13.04 -3.68 -1.32
CA SER A 19 -12.35 -2.41 -1.50
C SER A 19 -13.24 -1.39 -2.22
N ASP A 20 -13.93 -1.79 -3.29
CA ASP A 20 -14.86 -0.94 -4.05
C ASP A 20 -16.03 -0.44 -3.20
N GLU A 21 -16.55 -1.27 -2.29
CA GLU A 21 -17.57 -0.83 -1.34
C GLU A 21 -17.04 0.30 -0.44
N LEU A 22 -15.78 0.22 0.02
CA LEU A 22 -15.15 1.30 0.80
C LEU A 22 -14.89 2.56 -0.03
N PHE A 23 -14.57 2.43 -1.32
CA PHE A 23 -14.51 3.58 -2.24
C PHE A 23 -15.89 4.23 -2.41
N THR A 24 -16.92 3.44 -2.61
CA THR A 24 -18.30 3.90 -2.81
C THR A 24 -18.84 4.63 -1.59
N LEU A 25 -18.47 4.18 -0.39
CA LEU A 25 -18.83 4.83 0.87
C LEU A 25 -17.97 6.07 1.19
N GLY A 26 -16.97 6.39 0.37
CA GLY A 26 -16.04 7.49 0.63
C GLY A 26 -15.09 7.25 1.81
N ILE A 27 -15.00 6.01 2.30
CA ILE A 27 -14.09 5.60 3.38
C ILE A 27 -12.65 5.54 2.85
N MET A 28 -12.50 5.02 1.63
CA MET A 28 -11.21 4.92 0.94
C MET A 28 -11.20 5.73 -0.34
N ARG A 29 -10.01 6.16 -0.71
CA ARG A 29 -9.72 6.98 -1.89
C ARG A 29 -8.52 6.41 -2.67
N THR A 30 -7.70 5.53 -2.10
CA THR A 30 -6.61 4.75 -2.73
C THR A 30 -6.54 3.35 -2.14
N ASP A 31 -5.59 2.54 -2.61
CA ASP A 31 -5.24 1.25 -2.02
C ASP A 31 -4.42 1.39 -0.70
N SER A 32 -4.28 2.59 -0.13
CA SER A 32 -3.61 2.84 1.16
C SER A 32 -4.61 2.85 2.33
N PHE A 33 -5.25 1.71 2.56
CA PHE A 33 -6.46 1.60 3.37
C PHE A 33 -6.32 1.97 4.85
N THR A 34 -5.23 1.58 5.55
CA THR A 34 -5.11 1.87 7.00
C THR A 34 -5.15 3.37 7.31
N GLY A 35 -4.44 4.16 6.49
CA GLY A 35 -4.40 5.62 6.61
C GLY A 35 -5.78 6.21 6.41
N GLU A 36 -6.40 5.89 5.27
CA GLU A 36 -7.68 6.48 4.86
C GLU A 36 -8.86 6.04 5.74
N ILE A 37 -8.89 4.79 6.23
CA ILE A 37 -9.86 4.36 7.25
C ILE A 37 -9.65 5.19 8.53
N GLY A 38 -8.41 5.45 8.94
CA GLY A 38 -8.08 6.32 10.07
C GLY A 38 -8.58 7.75 9.88
N GLU A 39 -8.34 8.34 8.71
CA GLU A 39 -8.82 9.66 8.33
C GLU A 39 -10.35 9.75 8.35
N PHE A 40 -11.03 8.73 7.83
CA PHE A 40 -12.48 8.63 7.84
C PHE A 40 -13.05 8.56 9.28
N ILE A 41 -12.45 7.75 10.15
CA ILE A 41 -12.87 7.64 11.55
C ILE A 41 -12.66 8.97 12.29
N ALA A 42 -11.50 9.60 12.10
CA ALA A 42 -11.19 10.88 12.71
C ALA A 42 -12.12 12.00 12.21
N SER A 43 -12.44 12.03 10.91
CA SER A 43 -13.35 13.04 10.37
C SER A 43 -14.77 12.91 10.91
N ARG A 44 -15.26 11.67 11.09
CA ARG A 44 -16.56 11.41 11.73
C ARG A 44 -16.57 11.79 13.20
N TYR A 45 -15.48 11.51 13.92
CA TYR A 45 -15.39 11.80 15.35
C TYR A 45 -15.31 13.30 15.64
N PHE A 46 -14.43 14.02 14.93
CA PHE A 46 -14.14 15.44 15.20
C PHE A 46 -14.86 16.41 14.25
N ASN A 47 -15.77 15.93 13.40
CA ASN A 47 -16.45 16.72 12.37
C ASN A 47 -15.47 17.50 11.47
N LEU A 48 -14.49 16.79 10.91
CA LEU A 48 -13.42 17.38 10.09
C LEU A 48 -13.72 17.29 8.60
N ASN A 49 -13.28 18.30 7.85
CA ASN A 49 -13.17 18.28 6.40
C ASN A 49 -11.79 17.74 6.02
N LEU A 50 -11.74 16.63 5.28
CA LEU A 50 -10.47 16.07 4.82
C LEU A 50 -9.83 16.99 3.77
N ALA A 51 -8.54 17.27 3.96
CA ALA A 51 -7.77 18.06 3.02
C ALA A 51 -7.58 17.33 1.68
N ASN A 52 -7.30 18.13 0.65
CA ASN A 52 -6.90 17.61 -0.65
C ASN A 52 -5.55 16.88 -0.54
N ARG A 53 -5.34 15.85 -1.36
CA ARG A 53 -4.11 15.05 -1.32
C ARG A 53 -2.80 15.80 -1.59
N SER A 54 -2.88 16.91 -2.33
CA SER A 54 -1.72 17.76 -2.62
C SER A 54 -1.39 18.73 -1.50
N THR A 55 -2.28 18.86 -0.50
CA THR A 55 -2.05 19.68 0.68
C THR A 55 -0.91 19.07 1.47
N LYS A 56 0.11 19.89 1.76
CA LYS A 56 1.26 19.48 2.55
C LYS A 56 1.04 19.89 4.00
N GLY A 57 1.39 19.00 4.93
CA GLY A 57 1.56 19.33 6.34
C GLY A 57 0.37 19.06 7.26
N TYR A 58 -0.84 18.83 6.71
CA TYR A 58 -2.00 18.40 7.48
C TYR A 58 -2.96 17.57 6.61
N ASP A 59 -3.80 16.75 7.25
CA ASP A 59 -4.71 15.80 6.58
C ASP A 59 -6.18 16.25 6.64
N ALA A 60 -6.56 17.11 7.60
CA ALA A 60 -7.93 17.60 7.75
C ALA A 60 -8.00 18.93 8.50
N GLU A 61 -9.12 19.63 8.40
CA GLU A 61 -9.41 20.88 9.12
C GLU A 61 -10.85 20.90 9.66
N CYS A 62 -11.09 21.56 10.79
CA CYS A 62 -12.44 21.76 11.31
C CYS A 62 -13.00 23.13 10.92
N SER A 63 -14.30 23.38 11.18
CA SER A 63 -14.95 24.64 10.83
C SER A 63 -14.38 25.88 11.54
N GLN A 64 -13.68 25.70 12.66
CA GLN A 64 -12.97 26.76 13.37
C GLN A 64 -11.58 27.06 12.79
N GLY A 65 -11.14 26.32 11.77
CA GLY A 65 -9.85 26.53 11.10
C GLY A 65 -8.66 25.78 11.70
N TYR A 66 -8.85 25.00 12.77
CA TYR A 66 -7.77 24.15 13.30
C TYR A 66 -7.40 23.04 12.31
N LYS A 67 -6.10 22.82 12.15
CA LYS A 67 -5.51 21.83 11.26
C LYS A 67 -5.10 20.58 12.02
N TYR A 68 -5.34 19.43 11.40
CA TYR A 68 -5.13 18.12 11.99
C TYR A 68 -4.24 17.27 11.10
N GLN A 69 -3.17 16.72 11.66
CA GLN A 69 -2.47 15.59 11.08
C GLN A 69 -3.06 14.30 11.67
N ILE A 70 -3.35 13.31 10.83
CA ILE A 70 -3.96 12.05 11.22
C ILE A 70 -2.97 10.92 10.95
N LYS A 71 -2.78 10.06 11.94
CA LYS A 71 -2.03 8.81 11.82
C LYS A 71 -2.89 7.68 12.33
N SER A 72 -2.68 6.50 11.77
CA SER A 72 -3.42 5.31 12.17
C SER A 72 -2.52 4.09 12.22
N LYS A 73 -2.89 3.16 13.10
CA LYS A 73 -2.12 1.94 13.32
C LYS A 73 -3.06 0.81 13.70
N VAL A 74 -2.89 -0.34 13.06
CA VAL A 74 -3.45 -1.60 13.56
C VAL A 74 -2.46 -2.21 14.54
N ILE A 75 -2.95 -2.56 15.73
CA ILE A 75 -2.14 -3.12 16.81
C ILE A 75 -2.55 -4.55 17.13
N SER A 76 -1.61 -5.27 17.74
CA SER A 76 -1.80 -6.61 18.30
C SER A 76 -1.48 -6.57 19.79
N ASN A 77 -2.14 -7.42 20.59
CA ASN A 77 -1.86 -7.58 22.02
C ASN A 77 -1.96 -6.29 22.85
N ASN A 78 -2.82 -5.34 22.45
CA ASN A 78 -2.98 -4.04 23.10
C ASN A 78 -1.66 -3.25 23.25
N ASP A 79 -0.70 -3.46 22.35
CA ASP A 79 0.53 -2.65 22.31
C ASP A 79 0.26 -1.34 21.58
N PHE A 80 0.04 -0.28 22.35
CA PHE A 80 -0.16 1.08 21.86
C PHE A 80 1.17 1.84 21.63
N HIS A 81 2.33 1.20 21.77
CA HIS A 81 3.59 1.87 21.44
C HIS A 81 3.66 2.19 19.94
N TYR A 82 3.91 3.47 19.65
CA TYR A 82 4.00 3.92 18.28
C TYR A 82 5.06 5.01 18.12
N HIS A 83 6.06 4.70 17.31
CA HIS A 83 7.01 5.68 16.80
C HIS A 83 6.47 6.29 15.51
N ILE A 84 6.18 7.59 15.56
CA ILE A 84 5.76 8.38 14.42
C ILE A 84 6.95 9.24 14.00
N SER A 85 7.23 9.30 12.71
CA SER A 85 8.31 10.10 12.15
C SER A 85 7.79 11.00 11.02
N GLY A 86 8.54 12.07 10.72
CA GLY A 86 8.21 13.00 9.65
C GLY A 86 7.02 13.90 10.00
N LEU A 87 6.79 14.14 11.29
CA LEU A 87 5.81 15.13 11.74
C LEU A 87 6.39 16.53 11.54
N LYS A 88 5.65 17.38 10.83
CA LYS A 88 5.93 18.80 10.70
C LYS A 88 5.01 19.56 11.63
N CYS A 89 5.35 19.61 12.91
CA CYS A 89 4.46 20.13 13.96
C CYS A 89 4.06 21.59 13.76
N GLN A 90 4.81 22.35 12.94
CA GLN A 90 4.46 23.71 12.54
C GLN A 90 3.29 23.79 11.53
N ASP A 91 2.94 22.69 10.86
CA ASP A 91 1.93 22.69 9.79
C ASP A 91 0.52 22.29 10.29
N PHE A 92 0.39 21.86 11.55
CA PHE A 92 -0.87 21.42 12.14
C PHE A 92 -0.98 21.75 13.64
N ASP A 93 -2.21 21.89 14.15
CA ASP A 93 -2.49 22.21 15.56
C ASP A 93 -2.64 20.95 16.42
N TYR A 94 -3.17 19.87 15.84
CA TYR A 94 -3.39 18.61 16.55
C TYR A 94 -2.94 17.41 15.74
N LEU A 95 -2.31 16.45 16.43
CA LEU A 95 -2.09 15.10 15.94
C LEU A 95 -3.24 14.21 16.45
N ILE A 96 -3.98 13.61 15.51
CA ILE A 96 -4.92 12.53 15.79
C ILE A 96 -4.23 11.19 15.55
N VAL A 97 -4.37 10.27 16.49
CA VAL A 97 -3.91 8.88 16.32
C VAL A 97 -5.05 7.91 16.54
N VAL A 98 -5.40 7.16 15.49
CA VAL A 98 -6.45 6.14 15.54
C VAL A 98 -5.81 4.75 15.63
N TYR A 99 -6.05 4.06 16.74
CA TYR A 99 -5.65 2.68 16.94
C TYR A 99 -6.78 1.74 16.57
N PHE A 100 -6.44 0.66 15.89
CA PHE A 100 -7.37 -0.35 15.41
C PHE A 100 -6.98 -1.75 15.86
N ASP A 101 -7.96 -2.62 16.01
CA ASP A 101 -7.72 -4.08 16.01
C ASP A 101 -7.49 -4.60 14.57
N LYS A 102 -7.27 -5.91 14.43
CA LYS A 102 -7.08 -6.55 13.10
C LYS A 102 -8.31 -6.48 12.19
N TYR A 103 -9.48 -6.18 12.73
CA TYR A 103 -10.75 -6.03 12.03
C TYR A 103 -11.09 -4.57 11.71
N TYR A 104 -10.18 -3.63 11.97
CA TYR A 104 -10.40 -2.19 11.86
C TYR A 104 -11.47 -1.63 12.81
N THR A 105 -11.75 -2.33 13.91
CA THR A 105 -12.52 -1.77 15.03
C THR A 105 -11.65 -0.74 15.75
N PRO A 106 -12.11 0.51 15.94
CA PRO A 106 -11.37 1.50 16.73
C PRO A 106 -11.18 1.02 18.18
N LEU A 107 -9.94 1.03 18.66
CA LEU A 107 -9.56 0.69 20.04
C LEU A 107 -9.25 1.93 20.88
N ALA A 108 -8.71 2.97 20.24
CA ALA A 108 -8.47 4.27 20.87
C ALA A 108 -8.38 5.35 19.79
N ILE A 109 -8.83 6.57 20.12
CA ILE A 109 -8.59 7.78 19.34
C ILE A 109 -7.87 8.74 20.28
N LEU A 110 -6.68 9.20 19.89
CA LEU A 110 -5.92 10.21 20.64
C LEU A 110 -6.06 11.56 19.96
N LYS A 111 -6.16 12.64 20.75
CA LYS A 111 -6.01 14.03 20.27
C LYS A 111 -4.88 14.70 21.03
N ILE A 112 -3.76 14.92 20.36
CA ILE A 112 -2.52 15.43 20.96
C ILE A 112 -2.23 16.83 20.39
N PRO A 113 -2.17 17.89 21.21
CA PRO A 113 -1.72 19.22 20.77
C PRO A 113 -0.32 19.17 20.16
N SER A 114 -0.11 19.81 19.01
CA SER A 114 1.19 19.82 18.33
C SER A 114 2.29 20.48 19.17
N CYS A 115 1.93 21.44 20.03
CA CYS A 115 2.83 22.08 20.99
C CYS A 115 3.39 21.13 22.06
N GLN A 116 2.83 19.93 22.22
CA GLN A 116 3.32 18.89 23.13
C GLN A 116 4.19 17.85 22.40
N ILE A 117 4.46 18.05 21.11
CA ILE A 117 5.26 17.16 20.28
C ILE A 117 6.64 17.79 20.07
N ASN A 118 7.61 17.35 20.88
CA ASN A 118 8.92 18.02 20.98
C ASN A 118 9.94 17.59 19.91
N ALA A 119 9.56 16.81 18.89
CA ALA A 119 10.50 16.30 17.90
C ALA A 119 9.82 15.85 16.60
N GLU A 120 10.58 15.86 15.49
CA GLU A 120 10.18 15.25 14.20
C GLU A 120 9.88 13.74 14.32
N LYS A 121 10.42 13.12 15.38
CA LYS A 121 10.15 11.74 15.80
C LYS A 121 9.46 11.78 17.16
N TYR A 122 8.21 11.31 17.21
CA TYR A 122 7.41 11.28 18.42
C TYR A 122 7.11 9.84 18.83
N ARG A 123 7.32 9.52 20.11
CA ARG A 123 7.02 8.20 20.67
C ARG A 123 5.76 8.28 21.51
N ILE A 124 4.75 7.53 21.13
CA ILE A 124 3.55 7.31 21.93
C ILE A 124 3.83 6.16 22.91
N ASN A 125 3.63 6.44 24.19
CA ASN A 125 3.74 5.49 25.29
C ASN A 125 2.41 5.42 26.05
N ALA A 126 2.32 4.56 27.07
CA ALA A 126 1.10 4.38 27.85
C ALA A 126 0.58 5.69 28.50
N SER A 127 1.48 6.58 28.96
CA SER A 127 1.08 7.86 29.54
C SER A 127 0.47 8.80 28.49
N VAL A 128 1.04 8.87 27.28
CA VAL A 128 0.45 9.63 26.17
C VAL A 128 -0.92 9.07 25.81
N VAL A 129 -1.07 7.75 25.74
CA VAL A 129 -2.37 7.11 25.47
C VAL A 129 -3.38 7.49 26.55
N PHE A 130 -3.03 7.36 27.83
CA PHE A 130 -3.90 7.69 28.95
C PHE A 130 -4.34 9.17 28.92
N ASN A 131 -3.39 10.10 28.73
CA ASN A 131 -3.65 11.53 28.81
C ASN A 131 -4.46 12.09 27.65
N PHE A 132 -4.36 11.49 26.45
CA PHE A 132 -4.95 12.06 25.23
C PHE A 132 -6.07 11.20 24.63
N SER A 133 -6.41 10.08 25.26
CA SER A 133 -7.53 9.23 24.80
C SER A 133 -8.85 9.98 24.82
N GLN A 134 -9.64 9.76 23.78
CA GLN A 134 -10.96 10.31 23.62
C GLN A 134 -12.03 9.25 23.91
N ASP A 135 -13.22 9.70 24.27
CA ASP A 135 -14.37 8.84 24.55
C ASP A 135 -14.95 8.24 23.26
N LEU A 136 -14.63 6.98 22.99
CA LEU A 136 -15.10 6.28 21.79
C LEU A 136 -16.63 6.19 21.66
N THR A 137 -17.40 6.38 22.73
CA THR A 137 -18.87 6.37 22.64
C THR A 137 -19.42 7.52 21.79
N GLN A 138 -18.63 8.58 21.58
CA GLN A 138 -18.98 9.70 20.71
C GLN A 138 -18.81 9.39 19.22
N LEU A 139 -18.11 8.30 18.86
CA LEU A 139 -17.93 7.90 17.47
C LEU A 139 -19.24 7.38 16.88
N LYS A 140 -19.79 8.13 15.91
CA LYS A 140 -21.00 7.74 15.19
C LYS A 140 -20.66 7.22 13.79
N LEU A 141 -20.81 5.91 13.62
CA LEU A 141 -20.74 5.23 12.32
C LEU A 141 -22.07 4.54 12.03
N SER A 142 -22.52 4.62 10.78
CA SER A 142 -23.66 3.84 10.32
C SER A 142 -23.34 2.34 10.38
N LYS A 143 -24.39 1.51 10.53
CA LYS A 143 -24.25 0.04 10.48
C LYS A 143 -23.60 -0.43 9.16
N LYS A 144 -23.89 0.26 8.05
CA LYS A 144 -23.31 -0.05 6.74
C LYS A 144 -21.80 0.17 6.72
N GLU A 145 -21.32 1.31 7.20
CA GLU A 145 -19.88 1.62 7.27
C GLU A 145 -19.13 0.60 8.13
N GLN A 146 -19.65 0.29 9.33
CA GLN A 146 -19.05 -0.69 10.23
C GLN A 146 -18.94 -2.08 9.58
N LEU A 147 -20.03 -2.53 8.94
CA LEU A 147 -20.06 -3.84 8.29
C LEU A 147 -19.11 -3.91 7.09
N SER A 148 -19.05 -2.86 6.27
CA SER A 148 -18.17 -2.81 5.09
C SER A 148 -16.70 -2.80 5.48
N ILE A 149 -16.32 -2.04 6.52
CA ILE A 149 -14.95 -2.03 7.07
C ILE A 149 -14.57 -3.44 7.57
N LYS A 150 -15.46 -4.09 8.32
CA LYS A 150 -15.23 -5.45 8.84
C LYS A 150 -15.08 -6.48 7.72
N LYS A 151 -15.94 -6.43 6.70
CA LYS A 151 -15.85 -7.32 5.51
C LYS A 151 -14.53 -7.14 4.77
N PHE A 152 -14.11 -5.89 4.57
CA PHE A 152 -12.80 -5.58 4.00
C PHE A 152 -11.66 -6.17 4.84
N ALA A 153 -11.69 -5.99 6.16
CA ALA A 153 -10.66 -6.53 7.05
C ALA A 153 -10.59 -8.07 6.97
N LEU A 154 -11.74 -8.74 6.96
CA LEU A 154 -11.82 -10.20 6.83
C LEU A 154 -11.26 -10.69 5.49
N SER A 155 -11.60 -10.04 4.38
CA SER A 155 -11.04 -10.42 3.06
C SER A 155 -9.52 -10.22 3.02
N TYR A 156 -8.99 -9.14 3.61
CA TYR A 156 -7.53 -8.95 3.78
C TYR A 156 -6.90 -10.08 4.60
N LEU A 157 -7.50 -10.49 5.72
CA LEU A 157 -6.98 -11.57 6.56
C LEU A 157 -6.94 -12.91 5.82
N LYS A 158 -7.95 -13.23 5.01
CA LYS A 158 -7.94 -14.43 4.14
C LYS A 158 -6.77 -14.41 3.14
N LEU A 159 -6.48 -13.25 2.53
CA LEU A 159 -5.31 -13.11 1.65
C LEU A 159 -4.00 -13.32 2.42
N GLN A 160 -3.96 -12.91 3.68
CA GLN A 160 -2.78 -13.08 4.53
C GLN A 160 -2.58 -14.55 4.94
N GLU A 161 -3.65 -15.24 5.34
CA GLU A 161 -3.65 -16.66 5.70
C GLU A 161 -3.22 -17.57 4.55
N THR A 162 -3.57 -17.19 3.31
CA THR A 162 -3.18 -17.93 2.10
C THR A 162 -1.78 -17.58 1.58
N GLY A 163 -1.08 -16.66 2.26
CA GLY A 163 0.28 -16.23 1.88
C GLY A 163 0.34 -15.39 0.60
N ILE A 164 -0.80 -14.90 0.10
CA ILE A 164 -0.86 -13.99 -1.06
C ILE A 164 -0.33 -12.61 -0.65
N VAL A 165 -0.66 -12.17 0.56
CA VAL A 165 -0.11 -10.95 1.16
C VAL A 165 0.58 -11.26 2.48
N ARG A 166 1.61 -10.48 2.80
CA ARG A 166 2.36 -10.60 4.06
C ARG A 166 2.30 -9.32 4.90
N SER A 167 1.75 -8.25 4.34
CA SER A 167 1.78 -6.89 4.84
C SER A 167 0.57 -6.10 4.35
N ARG A 168 0.41 -4.88 4.90
CA ARG A 168 -0.63 -3.94 4.47
C ARG A 168 -0.29 -3.19 3.18
N ARG A 169 0.88 -3.44 2.59
CA ARG A 169 1.24 -2.94 1.25
C ARG A 169 0.71 -3.88 0.17
N VAL A 170 -0.60 -4.12 0.20
CA VAL A 170 -1.29 -5.21 -0.54
C VAL A 170 -0.92 -5.24 -2.04
N VAL A 171 -0.90 -4.09 -2.71
CA VAL A 171 -0.51 -4.03 -4.14
C VAL A 171 0.92 -4.52 -4.37
N GLY A 172 1.86 -4.15 -3.49
CA GLY A 172 3.25 -4.60 -3.58
C GLY A 172 3.35 -6.11 -3.38
N ASP A 173 2.80 -6.58 -2.25
CA ASP A 173 2.80 -7.99 -1.87
C ASP A 173 2.18 -8.92 -2.93
N ILE A 174 1.07 -8.52 -3.56
CA ILE A 174 0.42 -9.32 -4.62
C ILE A 174 1.33 -9.43 -5.85
N GLY A 175 2.01 -8.34 -6.25
CA GLY A 175 2.95 -8.42 -7.37
C GLY A 175 4.21 -9.21 -7.04
N GLU A 176 4.72 -9.10 -5.80
CA GLU A 176 5.76 -9.96 -5.26
C GLU A 176 5.36 -11.45 -5.35
N TYR A 177 4.15 -11.79 -4.92
CA TYR A 177 3.58 -13.13 -5.02
C TYR A 177 3.56 -13.64 -6.47
N TYR A 178 3.04 -12.84 -7.41
CA TYR A 178 2.98 -13.23 -8.82
C TYR A 178 4.38 -13.43 -9.44
N ALA A 179 5.29 -12.49 -9.20
CA ALA A 179 6.66 -12.55 -9.73
C ALA A 179 7.41 -13.78 -9.20
N CYS A 180 7.39 -14.00 -7.88
CA CYS A 180 8.05 -15.14 -7.26
C CYS A 180 7.48 -16.47 -7.75
N LYS A 181 6.16 -16.59 -7.88
CA LYS A 181 5.53 -17.79 -8.41
C LYS A 181 5.92 -18.04 -9.88
N ARG A 182 5.94 -16.99 -10.70
CA ARG A 182 6.20 -17.09 -12.14
C ARG A 182 7.64 -17.49 -12.49
N LEU A 183 8.60 -17.06 -11.67
CA LEU A 183 10.03 -17.27 -11.87
C LEU A 183 10.65 -18.24 -10.84
N ASN A 184 9.85 -18.83 -9.96
CA ASN A 184 10.30 -19.68 -8.86
C ASN A 184 11.36 -19.00 -7.96
N LEU A 185 11.10 -17.75 -7.57
CA LEU A 185 11.98 -16.95 -6.72
C LEU A 185 11.59 -17.08 -5.24
N LYS A 186 12.58 -16.93 -4.36
CA LYS A 186 12.36 -16.85 -2.91
C LYS A 186 12.30 -15.38 -2.49
N LEU A 187 11.21 -14.98 -1.83
CA LEU A 187 11.12 -13.64 -1.23
C LEU A 187 12.16 -13.48 -0.12
N CYS A 188 12.78 -12.30 -0.06
CA CYS A 188 13.64 -11.93 1.05
C CYS A 188 12.80 -11.80 2.33
N ASN A 189 13.34 -12.33 3.44
CA ASN A 189 12.69 -12.30 4.75
C ASN A 189 12.71 -10.89 5.35
N ASN A 190 13.78 -10.13 5.09
CA ASN A 190 14.02 -8.85 5.71
C ASN A 190 13.55 -7.70 4.82
N ARG A 191 12.41 -7.09 5.17
CA ARG A 191 11.79 -5.99 4.40
C ARG A 191 12.62 -4.69 4.37
N ASN A 192 13.69 -4.63 5.17
CA ASN A 192 14.57 -3.48 5.31
C ASN A 192 15.90 -3.64 4.58
N GLU A 193 16.19 -4.78 3.94
CA GLU A 193 17.34 -4.90 3.06
C GLU A 193 17.11 -3.99 1.85
N LYS A 194 17.97 -2.99 1.69
CA LYS A 194 17.83 -1.97 0.65
C LYS A 194 18.06 -2.63 -0.72
N GLY A 195 16.97 -3.01 -1.36
CA GLY A 195 16.92 -3.25 -2.81
C GLY A 195 16.94 -4.66 -3.30
N LEU A 196 16.41 -5.56 -2.48
CA LEU A 196 16.35 -6.99 -2.75
C LEU A 196 15.00 -7.50 -2.27
N ASP A 197 14.02 -7.60 -3.17
CA ASP A 197 12.69 -8.12 -2.84
C ASP A 197 12.66 -9.66 -2.94
N ALA A 198 13.41 -10.23 -3.89
CA ALA A 198 13.54 -11.66 -4.08
C ALA A 198 14.91 -12.09 -4.61
N ILE A 199 15.22 -13.37 -4.43
CA ILE A 199 16.45 -14.03 -4.92
C ILE A 199 16.10 -15.35 -5.63
N SER A 200 16.82 -15.65 -6.70
CA SER A 200 16.80 -16.97 -7.33
C SER A 200 17.74 -17.91 -6.57
N GLN A 201 17.21 -19.03 -6.08
CA GLN A 201 18.03 -20.01 -5.36
C GLN A 201 18.96 -20.81 -6.28
N LYS A 202 18.72 -20.77 -7.60
CA LYS A 202 19.47 -21.56 -8.58
C LYS A 202 20.80 -20.92 -8.94
N ASP A 203 20.80 -19.60 -9.15
CA ASP A 203 21.92 -18.84 -9.73
C ASP A 203 22.30 -17.61 -8.89
N GLY A 204 21.61 -17.36 -7.78
CA GLY A 204 21.92 -16.25 -6.87
C GLY A 204 21.48 -14.88 -7.39
N LEU A 205 20.82 -14.81 -8.55
CA LEU A 205 20.36 -13.56 -9.13
C LEU A 205 19.36 -12.85 -8.21
N THR A 206 19.44 -11.53 -8.21
CA THR A 206 18.70 -10.66 -7.30
C THR A 206 17.68 -9.79 -8.03
N PHE A 207 16.55 -9.55 -7.37
CA PHE A 207 15.39 -8.91 -7.99
C PHE A 207 14.79 -7.83 -7.11
N GLU A 208 14.55 -6.65 -7.69
CA GLU A 208 13.58 -5.68 -7.18
C GLU A 208 12.25 -5.90 -7.91
N ILE A 209 11.13 -5.82 -7.19
CA ILE A 209 9.79 -6.05 -7.73
C ILE A 209 8.95 -4.79 -7.51
N LYS A 210 8.41 -4.25 -8.61
CA LYS A 210 7.57 -3.05 -8.57
C LYS A 210 6.21 -3.33 -9.18
N THR A 211 5.18 -3.06 -8.40
CA THR A 211 3.80 -3.39 -8.77
C THR A 211 2.94 -2.15 -8.95
N ARG A 212 2.08 -2.16 -9.98
CA ARG A 212 1.06 -1.13 -10.23
C ARG A 212 -0.27 -1.76 -10.59
N ARG A 213 -1.33 -1.43 -9.84
CA ARG A 213 -2.70 -1.84 -10.17
C ARG A 213 -3.30 -0.88 -11.20
N VAL A 214 -3.27 -1.19 -12.50
CA VAL A 214 -3.65 -0.39 -13.68
C VAL A 214 -4.99 -0.87 -14.27
N TYR A 215 -6.01 -0.01 -14.25
CA TYR A 215 -7.35 -0.29 -14.77
C TYR A 215 -8.18 0.99 -14.93
N ASP A 216 -9.35 0.86 -15.56
CA ASP A 216 -10.24 1.95 -15.94
C ASP A 216 -10.96 2.64 -14.77
N SER A 217 -10.24 3.38 -13.93
CA SER A 217 -10.82 4.32 -12.95
C SER A 217 -9.94 5.54 -12.65
N GLY A 218 -10.37 6.74 -13.04
CA GLY A 218 -9.71 8.01 -12.70
C GLY A 218 -8.20 8.01 -12.99
N ARG A 219 -7.35 8.25 -11.97
CA ARG A 219 -5.87 8.20 -12.12
C ARG A 219 -5.34 6.83 -12.53
N ARG A 220 -6.12 5.76 -12.40
CA ARG A 220 -5.65 4.38 -12.57
C ARG A 220 -5.50 3.95 -14.03
N ILE A 221 -6.03 4.75 -14.96
CA ILE A 221 -5.90 4.66 -16.43
C ILE A 221 -4.64 5.37 -16.93
N SER A 222 -4.17 6.38 -16.17
CA SER A 222 -3.24 7.36 -16.72
C SER A 222 -1.89 6.75 -17.08
N GLU A 223 -1.39 7.11 -18.25
CA GLU A 223 -0.01 6.85 -18.68
C GLU A 223 1.04 7.55 -17.80
N THR A 224 0.59 8.36 -16.83
CA THR A 224 1.44 9.08 -15.87
C THR A 224 1.93 8.21 -14.72
N ARG A 225 1.58 6.92 -14.69
CA ARG A 225 2.07 5.96 -13.69
C ARG A 225 3.58 5.97 -13.61
N ARG A 226 4.11 5.90 -12.39
CA ARG A 226 5.56 5.94 -12.14
C ARG A 226 6.01 4.78 -11.29
N ILE A 227 7.22 4.32 -11.53
CA ILE A 227 7.99 3.42 -10.68
C ILE A 227 8.95 4.30 -9.88
N ASN A 228 8.79 4.30 -8.55
CA ASN A 228 9.54 5.18 -7.66
C ASN A 228 10.45 4.36 -6.75
N ASN A 229 11.37 5.05 -6.08
CA ASN A 229 12.27 4.48 -5.06
C ASN A 229 13.17 3.39 -5.63
N LEU A 230 13.76 3.63 -6.81
CA LEU A 230 14.83 2.80 -7.37
C LEU A 230 16.24 3.35 -7.10
N ILE A 231 16.36 4.58 -6.56
CA ILE A 231 17.65 5.16 -6.17
C ILE A 231 18.30 4.29 -5.09
N GLY A 232 19.58 3.94 -5.29
CA GLY A 232 20.38 3.17 -4.34
C GLY A 232 20.01 1.69 -4.26
N LYS A 233 19.24 1.19 -5.24
CA LYS A 233 18.90 -0.23 -5.38
C LYS A 233 19.96 -0.91 -6.27
N SER A 234 20.40 -2.10 -5.87
CA SER A 234 21.51 -2.82 -6.52
C SER A 234 21.15 -4.22 -7.01
N ALA A 235 19.85 -4.53 -7.14
CA ALA A 235 19.42 -5.80 -7.72
C ALA A 235 19.95 -5.96 -9.16
N ASP A 236 20.07 -7.20 -9.64
CA ASP A 236 20.45 -7.49 -11.02
C ASP A 236 19.32 -7.11 -11.99
N TYR A 237 18.07 -7.41 -11.61
CA TYR A 237 16.90 -7.22 -12.45
C TYR A 237 15.76 -6.49 -11.73
N LEU A 238 15.01 -5.71 -12.51
CA LEU A 238 13.71 -5.17 -12.11
C LEU A 238 12.63 -6.05 -12.72
N ILE A 239 11.72 -6.53 -11.88
CA ILE A 239 10.46 -7.11 -12.31
C ILE A 239 9.37 -6.05 -12.15
N VAL A 240 8.66 -5.75 -13.23
CA VAL A 240 7.49 -4.87 -13.20
C VAL A 240 6.24 -5.72 -13.37
N VAL A 241 5.31 -5.59 -12.43
CA VAL A 241 4.03 -6.29 -12.44
C VAL A 241 2.90 -5.27 -12.56
N THR A 242 2.01 -5.46 -13.52
CA THR A 242 0.73 -4.74 -13.55
C THR A 242 -0.39 -5.65 -13.08
N LEU A 243 -1.30 -5.10 -12.28
CA LEU A 243 -2.51 -5.79 -11.82
C LEU A 243 -3.73 -5.10 -12.41
N ASP A 244 -4.78 -5.83 -12.72
CA ASP A 244 -6.07 -5.28 -13.15
C ASP A 244 -6.91 -4.78 -11.96
N HIS A 245 -8.19 -4.47 -12.21
CA HIS A 245 -9.13 -4.13 -11.15
C HIS A 245 -9.29 -5.27 -10.14
N ALA A 246 -9.41 -6.52 -10.57
CA ALA A 246 -9.58 -7.67 -9.67
C ALA A 246 -8.29 -8.11 -8.95
N PHE A 247 -7.20 -7.35 -9.06
CA PHE A 247 -5.85 -7.71 -8.61
C PHE A 247 -5.25 -8.92 -9.35
N GLU A 248 -5.80 -9.33 -10.49
CA GLU A 248 -5.18 -10.34 -11.35
C GLU A 248 -3.99 -9.72 -12.11
N CYS A 249 -2.96 -10.54 -12.40
CA CYS A 249 -1.80 -10.09 -13.16
C CYS A 249 -2.19 -9.77 -14.62
N SER A 250 -2.16 -8.48 -14.95
CA SER A 250 -2.49 -7.96 -16.29
C SER A 250 -1.27 -7.76 -17.18
N GLY A 251 -0.07 -7.97 -16.66
CA GLY A 251 1.18 -7.87 -17.41
C GLY A 251 2.38 -8.04 -16.48
N MET A 252 3.45 -8.63 -17.01
CA MET A 252 4.68 -8.82 -16.23
C MET A 252 5.90 -8.80 -17.14
N TRP A 253 6.90 -8.02 -16.74
CA TRP A 253 8.14 -7.84 -17.49
C TRP A 253 9.33 -7.93 -16.56
N ILE A 254 10.47 -8.29 -17.14
CA ILE A 254 11.78 -8.28 -16.49
C ILE A 254 12.76 -7.49 -17.34
N MET A 255 13.61 -6.68 -16.71
CA MET A 255 14.64 -5.89 -17.38
C MET A 255 15.90 -5.78 -16.52
N PRO A 256 17.10 -5.63 -17.12
CA PRO A 256 18.32 -5.38 -16.35
C PRO A 256 18.23 -4.05 -15.60
N MET A 257 18.51 -4.06 -14.29
CA MET A 257 18.46 -2.84 -13.46
C MET A 257 19.43 -1.76 -13.97
N LYS A 258 20.60 -2.17 -14.45
CA LYS A 258 21.62 -1.30 -15.05
C LYS A 258 21.11 -0.44 -16.21
N ASN A 259 20.05 -0.88 -16.91
CA ASN A 259 19.52 -0.20 -18.09
C ASN A 259 18.38 0.78 -17.75
N ILE A 260 18.00 0.93 -16.47
CA ILE A 260 16.90 1.79 -16.06
C ILE A 260 17.36 3.23 -15.91
N ILE A 261 16.77 4.10 -16.72
CA ILE A 261 16.94 5.55 -16.63
C ILE A 261 15.94 6.17 -15.63
N ASN A 262 16.32 7.29 -15.00
CA ASN A 262 15.49 8.03 -14.05
C ASN A 262 15.02 7.22 -12.83
N LEU A 263 15.97 6.63 -12.08
CA LEU A 263 15.72 5.81 -10.88
C LEU A 263 14.91 6.51 -9.78
N LYS A 264 14.87 7.85 -9.77
CA LYS A 264 14.05 8.61 -8.79
C LYS A 264 12.57 8.31 -8.99
N SER A 265 12.13 8.32 -10.24
CA SER A 265 10.73 8.30 -10.59
C SER A 265 10.56 7.95 -12.06
N ALA A 266 10.86 6.73 -12.47
CA ALA A 266 10.71 6.31 -13.85
C ALA A 266 9.22 6.28 -14.24
N ASN A 267 8.84 6.70 -15.45
CA ASN A 267 7.48 6.46 -15.95
C ASN A 267 7.29 4.95 -16.21
N LEU A 268 6.08 4.40 -16.04
CA LEU A 268 5.81 2.98 -16.31
C LEU A 268 6.11 2.59 -17.77
N LYS A 269 6.05 3.53 -18.72
CA LYS A 269 6.45 3.36 -20.13
C LYS A 269 7.91 2.98 -20.36
N ILE A 270 8.77 2.95 -19.33
CA ILE A 270 10.09 2.31 -19.47
C ILE A 270 9.97 0.86 -19.96
N ILE A 271 8.82 0.21 -19.74
CA ILE A 271 8.50 -1.10 -20.31
C ILE A 271 8.66 -1.11 -21.85
N ASN A 272 8.35 -0.01 -22.52
CA ASN A 272 8.37 0.05 -23.98
C ASN A 272 9.76 0.40 -24.53
N THR A 273 10.68 0.91 -23.69
CA THR A 273 11.90 1.56 -24.14
C THR A 273 13.18 1.02 -23.52
N THR A 274 13.12 0.32 -22.38
CA THR A 274 14.31 -0.21 -21.72
C THR A 274 14.92 -1.36 -22.53
N VAL A 275 16.20 -1.21 -22.87
CA VAL A 275 16.98 -2.24 -23.57
C VAL A 275 17.07 -3.52 -22.73
N GLY A 276 16.88 -4.67 -23.38
CA GLY A 276 16.97 -5.99 -22.74
C GLY A 276 15.71 -6.40 -22.00
N ILE A 277 14.59 -5.68 -22.14
CA ILE A 277 13.32 -6.09 -21.54
C ILE A 277 12.82 -7.42 -22.14
N ARG A 278 12.22 -8.26 -21.29
CA ARG A 278 11.55 -9.50 -21.67
C ARG A 278 10.19 -9.62 -20.99
N ASN A 279 9.24 -10.25 -21.69
CA ASN A 279 7.89 -10.51 -21.24
C ASN A 279 7.79 -11.83 -20.47
N LEU A 280 7.16 -11.78 -19.30
CA LEU A 280 6.84 -12.95 -18.48
C LEU A 280 5.35 -13.31 -18.58
N VAL A 281 4.49 -12.29 -18.66
CA VAL A 281 3.04 -12.40 -18.85
C VAL A 281 2.61 -11.33 -19.87
N PRO A 282 1.87 -11.69 -20.94
CA PRO A 282 1.43 -10.73 -21.96
C PRO A 282 0.67 -9.55 -21.37
N SER A 283 0.85 -8.38 -21.99
CA SER A 283 0.20 -7.15 -21.56
C SER A 283 -1.29 -7.16 -21.92
N GLN A 284 -2.13 -6.80 -20.97
CA GLN A 284 -3.53 -6.41 -21.17
C GLN A 284 -3.71 -4.89 -21.09
N VAL A 285 -2.64 -4.13 -20.82
CA VAL A 285 -2.66 -2.67 -20.77
C VAL A 285 -2.30 -2.12 -22.15
N SER A 286 -3.24 -1.43 -22.81
CA SER A 286 -3.15 -1.04 -24.22
C SER A 286 -1.90 -0.24 -24.62
N TRP A 287 -1.38 0.58 -23.71
CA TRP A 287 -0.21 1.43 -23.95
C TRP A 287 1.13 0.84 -23.45
N LEU A 288 1.12 -0.41 -22.95
CA LEU A 288 2.30 -1.16 -22.57
C LEU A 288 2.51 -2.33 -23.53
N ALA A 289 3.63 -2.33 -24.24
CA ALA A 289 3.95 -3.37 -25.20
C ALA A 289 4.21 -4.71 -24.49
N THR A 290 3.70 -5.81 -25.06
CA THR A 290 4.05 -7.16 -24.59
C THR A 290 5.54 -7.39 -24.75
N GLY A 291 6.11 -7.15 -25.93
CA GLY A 291 7.54 -7.31 -26.20
C GLY A 291 7.97 -8.77 -26.37
N GLU A 292 9.29 -9.00 -26.40
CA GLU A 292 9.89 -10.32 -26.62
C GLU A 292 9.71 -11.23 -25.40
N LYS A 293 9.37 -12.51 -25.63
CA LYS A 293 9.14 -13.48 -24.54
C LYS A 293 10.44 -13.80 -23.79
N PHE A 294 10.37 -13.85 -22.47
CA PHE A 294 11.45 -14.36 -21.63
C PHE A 294 11.63 -15.87 -21.83
N ILE A 295 12.88 -16.27 -22.08
CA ILE A 295 13.28 -17.68 -22.23
C ILE A 295 14.15 -18.10 -21.05
N SER A 296 15.25 -17.39 -20.82
CA SER A 296 16.21 -17.65 -19.74
C SER A 296 17.04 -16.41 -19.45
N PHE A 297 17.72 -16.39 -18.29
CA PHE A 297 18.61 -15.30 -17.89
C PHE A 297 19.89 -15.22 -18.73
N ASN A 298 20.35 -16.32 -19.33
CA ASN A 298 21.54 -16.31 -20.21
C ASN A 298 21.37 -15.42 -21.45
N ASN A 299 20.13 -15.13 -21.83
CA ASN A 299 19.78 -14.32 -22.99
C ASN A 299 19.39 -12.88 -22.63
N MET A 300 19.70 -12.46 -21.39
CA MET A 300 19.43 -11.12 -20.85
C MET A 300 20.73 -10.35 -20.62
N ASN A 301 21.35 -9.88 -21.71
CA ASN A 301 22.49 -8.96 -21.66
C ASN A 301 22.06 -7.50 -21.81
#